data_AF-A0A9D8FZ27-F1
#
_entry.id   AF-A0A9D8FZ27-F1
#
_cell.length_a   1.000
_cell.length_b   1.000
_cell.length_c   1.000
_cell.angle_alpha   90.00
_cell.angle_beta   90.00
_cell.angle_gamma   90.00
#
_symmetry.space_group_name_H-M   'P 1'
#
loop_
_entity.id
_entity.type
_entity.pdbx_description
1 polymer ?
#
loop_
_entity_poly.entity_id
_entity_poly.type
_entity_poly.pdbx_seq_one_letter_code
_entity_poly.pdbx_strand_id
1 'polypeptide(L)'
;MTNFCPRCGRPVADDWKLCPDCRTPLLEKCPRCGKFQRVNWTSCPYCQRRDAAAAGDNPPSSDTPLVCPDCGKPVREDWRVCPYCRAPLVEVIGYYCSECGRNVQKDWKVCPQCGERLDDEGGTGNAPPR
;
A
#
# COMPACT_ATOMS: atom_id res chain seq x y z
N MET A 1 20.91 30.97 9.95
CA MET A 1 20.77 29.68 9.26
C MET A 1 19.90 29.94 8.04
N THR A 2 20.45 29.86 6.83
CA THR A 2 19.68 30.13 5.61
C THR A 2 18.94 28.86 5.22
N ASN A 3 17.63 28.96 5.03
CA ASN A 3 16.80 27.86 4.57
C ASN A 3 16.73 27.88 3.04
N PHE A 4 16.60 26.71 2.43
CA PHE A 4 16.57 26.56 0.97
C PHE A 4 15.24 25.94 0.54
N CYS A 5 14.76 26.33 -0.64
CA CYS A 5 13.58 25.73 -1.23
C CYS A 5 13.85 24.25 -1.54
N PRO A 6 13.03 23.30 -1.06
CA PRO A 6 13.23 21.88 -1.31
C PRO A 6 13.04 21.48 -2.78
N ARG A 7 12.43 22.35 -3.60
CA ARG A 7 12.18 22.08 -5.02
C ARG A 7 13.27 22.60 -5.94
N CYS A 8 13.73 23.85 -5.73
CA CYS A 8 14.68 24.51 -6.64
C CYS A 8 16.02 24.86 -5.99
N GLY A 9 16.19 24.61 -4.69
CA GLY A 9 17.44 24.85 -3.96
C GLY A 9 17.77 26.32 -3.70
N ARG A 10 16.92 27.27 -4.11
CA ARG A 10 17.17 28.71 -3.92
C ARG A 10 16.97 29.14 -2.45
N PRO A 11 17.72 30.15 -1.97
CA PRO A 11 17.58 30.63 -0.61
C PRO A 11 16.20 31.26 -0.40
N VAL A 12 15.59 30.97 0.75
CA VAL A 12 14.26 31.47 1.11
C VAL A 12 14.25 31.94 2.56
N ALA A 13 13.42 32.94 2.86
CA ALA A 13 13.23 33.40 4.23
C ALA A 13 12.32 32.46 5.05
N ASP A 14 12.29 32.68 6.37
CA ASP A 14 11.52 31.83 7.29
C ASP A 14 10.01 32.00 7.21
N ASP A 15 9.57 33.24 7.03
CA ASP A 15 8.16 33.61 7.01
C ASP A 15 7.49 33.43 5.63
N TRP A 16 8.25 33.07 4.60
CA TRP A 16 7.72 32.97 3.24
C TRP A 16 6.81 31.75 3.09
N LYS A 17 5.61 31.97 2.55
CA LYS A 17 4.61 30.91 2.29
C LYS A 17 4.86 30.18 0.97
N LEU A 18 5.43 30.89 -0.01
CA LEU A 18 5.71 30.40 -1.37
C LEU A 18 7.12 30.81 -1.78
N CYS A 19 7.80 29.97 -2.54
CA CYS A 19 9.06 30.34 -3.19
C CYS A 19 8.79 31.32 -4.35
N PRO A 20 9.48 32.48 -4.44
CA PRO A 20 9.26 33.44 -5.52
C PRO A 20 9.69 32.92 -6.89
N ASP A 21 10.68 32.02 -6.95
CA ASP A 21 11.21 31.50 -8.21
C ASP A 21 10.39 30.36 -8.80
N CYS A 22 9.95 29.40 -7.96
CA CYS A 22 9.26 28.19 -8.43
C CYS A 22 7.82 28.04 -7.92
N ARG A 23 7.36 28.92 -7.04
CA ARG A 23 6.02 28.89 -6.41
C ARG A 23 5.72 27.65 -5.57
N THR A 24 6.73 26.86 -5.21
CA THR A 24 6.55 25.76 -4.26
C THR A 24 6.15 26.29 -2.87
N PRO A 25 5.14 25.70 -2.21
CA PRO A 25 4.79 26.05 -0.84
C PRO A 25 5.92 25.71 0.13
N LEU A 26 6.25 26.66 1.01
CA LEU A 26 7.32 26.54 2.00
C LEU A 26 6.79 26.29 3.42
N LEU A 27 5.53 26.66 3.66
CA LEU A 27 4.81 26.50 4.92
C LEU A 27 3.47 25.81 4.67
N GLU A 28 3.12 24.84 5.50
CA GLU A 28 1.85 24.12 5.49
C GLU A 28 1.21 24.08 6.89
N LYS A 29 -0.10 23.90 6.96
CA LYS A 29 -0.78 23.69 8.24
C LYS A 29 -0.60 22.24 8.69
N CYS A 30 -0.09 22.04 9.88
CA CYS A 30 -0.05 20.72 10.50
C CYS A 30 -1.48 20.17 10.63
N PRO A 31 -1.80 18.98 10.08
CA PRO A 31 -3.16 18.44 10.13
C PRO A 31 -3.58 17.99 11.54
N ARG A 32 -2.64 17.86 12.49
CA ARG A 32 -2.95 17.51 13.89
C ARG A 32 -3.31 18.71 14.75
N CYS A 33 -2.55 19.80 14.64
CA CYS A 33 -2.71 20.97 15.53
C CYS A 33 -3.10 22.26 14.80
N GLY A 34 -3.16 22.27 13.48
CA GLY A 34 -3.56 23.41 12.65
C GLY A 34 -2.55 24.55 12.56
N LYS A 35 -1.40 24.47 13.25
CA LYS A 35 -0.33 25.48 13.20
C LYS A 35 0.46 25.39 11.90
N PHE A 36 0.94 26.54 11.40
CA PHE A 36 1.81 26.58 10.23
C PHE A 36 3.23 26.09 10.59
N GLN A 37 3.76 25.21 9.77
CA GLN A 37 5.10 24.64 9.91
C GLN A 37 5.76 24.51 8.55
N ARG A 38 7.07 24.31 8.54
CA ARG A 38 7.85 24.10 7.33
C ARG A 38 7.60 22.71 6.75
N VAL A 39 7.48 22.63 5.43
CA VAL A 39 7.26 21.37 4.68
C VAL A 39 8.44 20.40 4.75
N ASN A 40 9.64 20.88 5.09
CA ASN A 40 10.86 20.08 5.15
C ASN A 40 11.31 19.75 6.58
N TRP A 41 10.47 20.02 7.59
CA TRP A 41 10.78 19.66 8.98
C TRP A 41 10.36 18.23 9.27
N THR A 42 11.27 17.47 9.87
CA THR A 42 11.03 16.07 10.27
C THR A 42 9.95 15.94 11.35
N SER A 43 9.66 17.00 12.10
CA SER A 43 8.69 17.00 13.19
C SER A 43 8.06 18.38 13.38
N CYS A 44 6.77 18.40 13.70
CA CYS A 44 6.07 19.59 14.15
C CYS A 44 6.63 20.07 15.48
N PRO A 45 7.02 21.35 15.64
CA PRO A 45 7.56 21.87 16.91
C PRO A 45 6.46 22.02 17.98
N TYR A 46 5.20 22.12 17.57
CA TYR A 46 4.08 22.40 18.47
C TYR A 46 3.44 21.14 19.03
N CYS A 47 3.30 20.09 18.20
CA CYS A 47 2.63 18.85 18.59
C CYS A 47 3.49 17.60 18.43
N GLN A 48 4.76 17.75 18.00
CA GLN A 48 5.74 16.67 17.85
C GLN A 48 5.30 15.56 16.89
N ARG A 49 4.33 15.84 16.01
CA ARG A 49 3.94 14.91 14.95
C ARG A 49 5.08 14.83 13.94
N ARG A 50 5.56 13.62 13.70
CA ARG A 50 6.49 13.30 12.63
C ARG A 50 5.66 12.94 11.41
N ASP A 51 5.70 13.80 10.41
CA ASP A 51 4.92 13.63 9.19
C ASP A 51 5.84 12.97 8.18
N ALA A 52 5.57 11.71 7.83
CA ALA A 52 6.32 10.94 6.83
C ALA A 52 6.17 11.48 5.39
N ALA A 53 5.81 12.75 5.22
CA ALA A 53 5.63 13.39 3.91
C ALA A 53 6.91 14.04 3.36
N ALA A 54 8.00 14.04 4.15
CA ALA A 54 9.34 14.46 3.71
C ALA A 54 10.22 13.28 3.24
N ALA A 55 9.64 12.09 3.07
CA ALA A 55 10.28 10.96 2.44
C ALA A 55 9.50 10.68 1.16
N GLY A 56 10.15 10.79 0.01
CA GLY A 56 9.59 10.49 -1.31
C GLY A 56 9.39 8.99 -1.49
N ASP A 57 8.70 8.37 -0.54
CA ASP A 57 8.45 6.95 -0.52
C ASP A 57 6.95 6.79 -0.59
N ASN A 58 6.51 6.04 -1.60
CA ASN A 58 5.19 5.43 -1.59
C ASN A 58 4.90 4.94 -0.16
N PRO A 59 3.69 5.12 0.38
CA PRO A 59 3.30 4.32 1.53
C PRO A 59 3.65 2.86 1.18
N PRO A 60 4.09 2.01 2.12
CA PRO A 60 3.90 0.60 1.89
C PRO A 60 2.38 0.42 1.79
N SER A 61 1.83 0.55 0.57
CA SER A 61 0.73 -0.29 0.13
C SER A 61 1.10 -1.63 0.70
N SER A 62 0.22 -2.15 1.55
CA SER A 62 0.45 -3.37 2.32
C SER A 62 0.42 -4.61 1.40
N ASP A 63 1.13 -4.52 0.28
CA ASP A 63 1.56 -5.57 -0.62
C ASP A 63 2.85 -6.10 -0.02
N THR A 64 2.72 -6.88 1.05
CA THR A 64 3.79 -7.81 1.39
C THR A 64 3.85 -8.76 0.20
N PRO A 65 4.94 -8.78 -0.61
CA PRO A 65 4.98 -9.62 -1.79
C PRO A 65 4.83 -11.07 -1.32
N LEU A 66 3.73 -11.72 -1.73
CA LEU A 66 3.53 -13.13 -1.46
C LEU A 66 4.71 -13.88 -2.10
N VAL A 67 5.36 -14.76 -1.34
CA VAL A 67 6.53 -15.51 -1.81
C VAL A 67 6.17 -16.99 -1.89
N CYS A 68 6.57 -17.64 -2.97
CA CYS A 68 6.41 -19.09 -3.09
C CYS A 68 7.27 -19.79 -2.02
N PRO A 69 6.68 -20.63 -1.14
CA PRO A 69 7.42 -21.32 -0.08
C PRO A 69 8.40 -22.36 -0.62
N ASP A 70 8.16 -22.84 -1.84
CA ASP A 70 8.94 -23.91 -2.46
C ASP A 70 10.22 -23.41 -3.13
N CYS A 71 10.19 -22.21 -3.74
CA CYS A 71 11.32 -21.67 -4.52
C CYS A 71 11.75 -20.25 -4.14
N GLY A 72 11.05 -19.58 -3.22
CA GLY A 72 11.38 -18.25 -2.74
C GLY A 72 11.15 -17.11 -3.74
N LYS A 73 10.51 -17.37 -4.89
CA LYS A 73 10.20 -16.34 -5.90
C LYS A 73 8.93 -15.57 -5.55
N PRO A 74 8.85 -14.27 -5.90
CA PRO A 74 7.65 -13.49 -5.69
C PRO A 74 6.50 -14.03 -6.55
N VAL A 75 5.30 -14.07 -5.98
CA VAL A 75 4.07 -14.54 -6.61
C VAL A 75 2.94 -13.54 -6.35
N ARG A 76 1.92 -13.57 -7.21
CA ARG A 76 0.73 -12.72 -7.07
C ARG A 76 -0.39 -13.47 -6.38
N GLU A 77 -1.26 -12.76 -5.66
CA GLU A 77 -2.44 -13.31 -4.99
C GLU A 77 -3.46 -13.95 -5.95
N ASP A 78 -3.38 -13.67 -7.25
CA ASP A 78 -4.26 -14.28 -8.25
C ASP A 78 -3.72 -15.62 -8.80
N TRP A 79 -2.51 -16.03 -8.39
CA TRP A 79 -1.83 -17.19 -8.98
C TRP A 79 -2.16 -18.48 -8.23
N ARG A 80 -2.63 -19.50 -8.95
CA ARG A 80 -2.89 -20.84 -8.39
C ARG A 80 -1.65 -21.73 -8.36
N VAL A 81 -0.72 -21.50 -9.30
CA VAL A 81 0.49 -22.28 -9.51
C VAL A 81 1.66 -21.33 -9.73
N CYS A 82 2.78 -21.60 -9.08
CA CYS A 82 4.00 -20.81 -9.25
C CYS A 82 4.54 -20.96 -10.68
N PRO A 83 4.73 -19.87 -11.45
CA PRO A 83 5.26 -19.97 -12.82
C PRO A 83 6.74 -20.37 -12.86
N TYR A 84 7.45 -20.26 -11.74
CA TYR A 84 8.89 -20.55 -11.66
C TYR A 84 9.20 -22.01 -11.32
N CYS A 85 8.45 -22.61 -10.38
CA CYS A 85 8.69 -23.99 -9.93
C CYS A 85 7.50 -24.93 -10.09
N ARG A 86 6.32 -24.41 -10.47
CA ARG A 86 5.05 -25.16 -10.60
C ARG A 86 4.47 -25.70 -9.29
N ALA A 87 4.97 -25.25 -8.14
CA ALA A 87 4.34 -25.56 -6.85
C ALA A 87 2.94 -24.94 -6.75
N PRO A 88 1.97 -25.62 -6.11
CA PRO A 88 0.65 -25.08 -5.85
C PRO A 88 0.73 -23.94 -4.81
N LEU A 89 0.08 -22.82 -5.09
CA LEU A 89 0.09 -21.63 -4.21
C LEU A 89 -1.18 -21.47 -3.38
N VAL A 90 -2.14 -22.40 -3.54
CA VAL A 90 -3.43 -22.40 -2.84
C VAL A 90 -3.31 -22.38 -1.31
N GLU A 91 -2.24 -22.95 -0.76
CA GLU A 91 -2.00 -22.97 0.69
C GLU A 91 -1.55 -21.62 1.25
N VAL A 92 -1.02 -20.73 0.39
CA VAL A 92 -0.45 -19.43 0.81
C VAL A 92 -1.40 -18.27 0.49
N ILE A 93 -2.25 -18.44 -0.51
CA ILE A 93 -3.06 -17.36 -1.11
C ILE A 93 -4.53 -17.40 -0.67
N GLY A 94 -4.96 -18.51 -0.06
CA GLY A 94 -6.33 -18.67 0.41
C GLY A 94 -7.30 -19.20 -0.67
N TYR A 95 -8.53 -19.43 -0.25
CA TYR A 95 -9.57 -20.03 -1.10
C TYR A 95 -10.31 -18.94 -1.89
N TYR A 96 -10.83 -19.29 -3.06
CA TYR A 96 -11.62 -18.39 -3.91
C TYR A 96 -12.96 -19.04 -4.26
N CYS A 97 -13.99 -18.22 -4.40
CA CYS A 97 -15.29 -18.67 -4.88
C CYS A 97 -15.21 -19.03 -6.37
N SER A 98 -15.66 -20.23 -6.73
CA SER A 98 -15.65 -20.70 -8.12
C SER A 98 -16.59 -19.91 -9.03
N GLU A 99 -17.68 -19.37 -8.48
CA GLU A 99 -18.71 -18.67 -9.26
C GLU A 99 -18.40 -17.18 -9.47
N CYS A 100 -17.83 -16.50 -8.47
CA CYS A 100 -17.54 -15.06 -8.57
C CYS A 100 -16.05 -14.72 -8.59
N GLY A 101 -15.15 -15.69 -8.39
CA GLY A 101 -13.69 -15.50 -8.42
C GLY A 101 -13.10 -14.75 -7.24
N ARG A 102 -13.89 -14.40 -6.22
CA ARG A 102 -13.45 -13.60 -5.06
C ARG A 102 -12.78 -14.47 -4.00
N ASN A 103 -11.80 -13.93 -3.28
CA ASN A 103 -11.22 -14.56 -2.11
C ASN A 103 -12.29 -14.77 -1.02
N VAL A 104 -12.29 -15.96 -0.43
CA VAL A 104 -13.18 -16.39 0.63
C VAL A 104 -12.37 -17.08 1.72
N GLN A 105 -12.86 -17.05 2.96
CA GLN A 105 -12.19 -17.77 4.05
C GLN A 105 -12.51 -19.27 3.96
N LYS A 106 -11.59 -20.10 4.45
CA LYS A 106 -11.76 -21.55 4.51
C LYS A 106 -13.04 -21.97 5.24
N ASP A 107 -13.41 -21.24 6.29
CA ASP A 107 -14.54 -21.56 7.16
C ASP A 107 -15.89 -20.99 6.68
N TRP A 108 -15.91 -20.28 5.55
CA TRP A 108 -17.15 -19.75 5.00
C TRP A 108 -17.92 -20.85 4.28
N LYS A 109 -19.20 -21.02 4.65
CA LYS A 109 -20.14 -21.95 4.00
C LYS A 109 -20.86 -21.34 2.80
N VAL A 110 -20.91 -20.01 2.74
CA VAL A 110 -21.64 -19.24 1.73
C VAL A 110 -20.82 -18.01 1.39
N CYS A 111 -20.66 -17.73 0.10
CA CYS A 111 -19.99 -16.53 -0.37
C CYS A 111 -20.87 -15.30 -0.06
N PRO A 112 -20.38 -14.29 0.68
CA PRO A 112 -21.18 -13.11 1.02
C PRO A 112 -21.46 -12.21 -0.20
N GLN A 113 -20.76 -12.43 -1.31
CA GLN A 113 -20.87 -11.58 -2.50
C GLN A 113 -21.85 -12.12 -3.54
N CYS A 114 -21.90 -13.44 -3.76
CA CYS A 114 -22.79 -14.04 -4.75
C CYS A 114 -23.82 -15.01 -4.14
N GLY A 115 -23.67 -15.39 -2.88
CA GLY A 115 -24.56 -16.36 -2.22
C GLY A 115 -24.28 -17.82 -2.57
N GLU A 116 -23.24 -18.12 -3.36
CA GLU A 116 -22.87 -19.50 -3.69
C GLU A 116 -22.40 -20.25 -2.45
N ARG A 117 -22.74 -21.53 -2.36
CA ARG A 117 -22.32 -22.38 -1.24
C ARG A 117 -20.86 -22.80 -1.43
N LEU A 118 -20.09 -22.68 -0.37
CA LEU A 118 -18.66 -22.96 -0.34
C LEU A 118 -18.47 -24.23 0.51
N ASP A 119 -18.15 -25.34 -0.12
CA ASP A 119 -18.05 -26.63 0.56
C ASP A 119 -16.73 -26.77 1.37
N ASP A 120 -16.79 -27.47 2.50
CA ASP A 120 -15.70 -27.64 3.48
C ASP A 120 -14.51 -28.50 3.01
N GLU A 121 -14.65 -29.24 1.91
CA GLU A 121 -13.59 -30.10 1.38
C GLU A 121 -12.65 -29.38 0.40
N GLY A 122 -12.54 -28.06 0.54
CA GLY A 122 -11.59 -27.25 -0.19
C GLY A 122 -12.12 -26.91 -1.59
N GLY A 123 -12.24 -25.61 -1.85
CA GLY A 123 -12.47 -25.05 -3.17
C GLY A 123 -11.45 -25.58 -4.17
N THR A 124 -11.78 -26.69 -4.81
CA THR A 124 -11.22 -27.14 -6.09
C THR A 124 -12.33 -27.07 -7.11
N GLY A 125 -12.79 -25.85 -7.36
CA GLY A 125 -13.51 -25.53 -8.60
C GLY A 125 -12.56 -25.76 -9.76
N ASN A 126 -12.67 -26.94 -10.37
CA ASN A 126 -11.97 -27.30 -11.60
C ASN A 126 -12.13 -26.18 -12.64
N ALA A 127 -11.04 -25.92 -13.36
CA ALA A 127 -11.00 -24.98 -14.47
C ALA A 127 -12.17 -25.21 -15.46
N PRO A 128 -12.67 -24.15 -16.13
CA PRO A 128 -13.69 -24.31 -17.17
C PRO A 128 -13.18 -25.31 -18.25
N PRO A 129 -14.03 -26.22 -18.75
CA PRO A 129 -13.63 -27.07 -19.87
C PRO A 129 -13.45 -26.22 -21.14
N ARG A 130 -12.25 -26.37 -21.73
CA ARG A 130 -11.74 -26.02 -23.08
C ARG A 130 -12.48 -24.97 -23.90
#